data_AF-X1EP26-F1
#
_entry.id   AF-X1EP26-F1
#
_cell.length_a   1.000
_cell.length_b   1.000
_cell.length_c   1.000
_cell.angle_alpha   90.00
_cell.angle_beta   90.00
_cell.angle_gamma   90.00
#
_symmetry.space_group_name_H-M   'P 1'
#
loop_
_entity.id
_entity.type
_entity.pdbx_description
1 polymer ?
#
loop_
_entity_poly.entity_id
_entity_poly.type
_entity_poly.pdbx_seq_one_letter_code
_entity_poly.pdbx_strand_id
1 'polypeptide(L)' 'MEAKVNWKGRLTFTGMVDSGFSVPLGAKAAVGGNDDGFRPMELIALGLAGC' A
#
# COMPACT_ATOMS: atom_id res chain seq x y z
N MET A 1 12.64 11.23 6.15
CA MET A 1 11.43 10.57 5.62
C MET A 1 11.35 9.23 6.30
N GLU A 2 10.45 9.09 7.26
CA GLU A 2 10.14 7.82 7.89
C GLU A 2 8.84 7.28 7.28
N ALA A 3 8.87 6.03 6.84
CA ALA A 3 7.69 5.33 6.35
C ALA A 3 7.48 4.09 7.22
N LYS A 4 6.28 3.94 7.76
CA LYS A 4 5.88 2.77 8.54
C LYS A 4 4.88 1.98 7.74
N VAL A 5 5.06 0.67 7.71
CA VAL A 5 4.11 -0.26 7.08
C VAL A 5 3.63 -1.23 8.14
N ASN A 6 2.32 -1.27 8.37
CA ASN A 6 1.70 -2.20 9.29
C ASN A 6 0.99 -3.30 8.50
N TRP A 7 1.37 -4.56 8.71
CA TRP A 7 0.72 -5.71 8.11
C TRP A 7 -0.50 -6.13 8.94
N LYS A 8 -1.65 -6.34 8.29
CA LYS A 8 -2.92 -6.70 8.91
C LYS A 8 -3.32 -8.16 8.68
N GLY A 9 -2.47 -8.96 8.04
CA GLY A 9 -2.81 -10.32 7.61
C GLY A 9 -3.25 -10.36 6.14
N ARG A 10 -3.28 -11.56 5.53
CA ARG A 10 -3.84 -11.80 4.17
C ARG A 10 -3.40 -10.80 3.08
N LEU A 11 -2.12 -10.43 3.09
CA LEU A 11 -1.55 -9.45 2.15
C LEU A 11 -2.19 -8.06 2.19
N THR A 12 -2.82 -7.70 3.31
CA THR A 12 -3.34 -6.37 3.61
C THR A 12 -2.33 -5.60 4.44
N PHE A 13 -2.02 -4.36 4.05
CA PHE A 13 -1.11 -3.47 4.76
C PHE A 13 -1.66 -2.05 4.83
N THR A 14 -1.20 -1.30 5.83
CA THR A 14 -1.42 0.15 5.94
C THR A 14 -0.07 0.85 6.03
N GLY A 15 0.27 1.63 5.00
CA GLY A 15 1.42 2.52 5.02
C GLY A 15 1.07 3.85 5.69
N MET A 16 1.98 4.41 6.47
CA MET A 16 1.88 5.74 7.06
C MET A 16 3.21 6.47 6.88
N VAL A 17 3.14 7.75 6.55
CA VAL A 17 4.29 8.63 6.34
C VAL A 17 4.17 9.87 7.22
N ASP A 18 5.28 10.61 7.36
CA ASP A 18 5.40 11.80 8.22
C ASP A 18 4.33 12.88 7.98
N SER A 19 3.74 12.93 6.79
CA SER A 19 2.66 13.87 6.45
C SER A 19 1.29 13.51 7.05
N GLY A 20 1.20 12.39 7.78
CA GLY A 20 -0.04 11.95 8.45
C GLY A 20 -1.04 11.22 7.54
N PHE A 21 -0.71 11.02 6.26
CA PHE A 21 -1.57 10.25 5.35
C PHE A 21 -1.36 8.75 5.52
N SER A 22 -2.46 8.01 5.48
CA SER A 22 -2.45 6.54 5.45
C SER A 22 -2.75 6.04 4.05
N VAL A 23 -1.98 5.06 3.59
CA VAL A 23 -2.13 4.44 2.28
C VAL A 23 -2.47 2.96 2.47
N PRO A 24 -3.69 2.51 2.12
CA PRO A 24 -4.02 1.09 2.12
C PRO A 24 -3.29 0.39 0.96
N LEU A 25 -2.63 -0.71 1.27
CA LEU A 25 -1.91 -1.55 0.31
C LEU A 25 -2.49 -2.96 0.39
N GLY A 26 -2.81 -3.54 -0.76
CA GLY A 26 -3.46 -4.84 -0.85
C GLY A 26 -2.97 -5.64 -2.03
N ALA A 27 -3.35 -6.92 -2.08
CA ALA A 27 -3.07 -7.81 -3.20
C ALA A 27 -4.36 -8.36 -3.82
N LYS A 28 -4.26 -8.90 -5.04
CA LYS A 28 -5.39 -9.53 -5.75
C LYS A 28 -5.85 -10.76 -5.00
N ALA A 29 -7.16 -11.05 -5.01
CA ALA A 29 -7.70 -12.31 -4.51
C ALA A 29 -7.03 -13.54 -5.15
N ALA A 30 -6.66 -13.45 -6.44
CA ALA A 30 -5.98 -14.53 -7.17
C ALA A 30 -4.64 -14.98 -6.57
N VAL A 31 -4.01 -14.15 -5.73
CA VAL A 31 -2.75 -14.48 -5.02
C VAL A 31 -2.95 -14.54 -3.49
N GLY A 32 -4.20 -14.67 -3.03
CA GLY A 32 -4.53 -14.78 -1.61
C GLY A 32 -4.73 -13.44 -0.89
N GLY A 33 -4.84 -12.32 -1.63
CA GLY A 33 -5.18 -11.01 -1.09
C GLY A 33 -6.69 -10.77 -0.94
N ASN A 34 -7.08 -9.55 -0.57
CA ASN A 34 -8.47 -9.16 -0.33
C ASN A 34 -8.95 -8.01 -1.24
N ASP A 35 -8.16 -7.61 -2.26
CA ASP A 35 -8.51 -6.50 -3.17
C ASP A 35 -8.80 -5.17 -2.43
N ASP A 36 -8.10 -4.91 -1.33
CA ASP A 36 -8.45 -3.91 -0.30
C ASP A 36 -7.48 -2.73 -0.20
N GLY A 37 -6.71 -2.48 -1.25
CA GLY A 37 -5.76 -1.36 -1.31
C GLY A 37 -5.01 -1.31 -2.63
N PHE A 38 -4.17 -0.28 -2.77
CA PHE A 38 -3.30 -0.14 -3.93
C PHE A 38 -2.38 -1.34 -4.06
N ARG A 39 -2.15 -1.80 -5.30
CA ARG A 39 -1.02 -2.70 -5.54
C ARG A 39 0.27 -1.91 -5.34
N PRO A 40 1.31 -2.51 -4.73
CA PRO A 40 2.60 -1.83 -4.56
C PRO A 40 3.14 -1.24 -5.87
N MET A 41 2.99 -1.96 -6.98
CA MET A 41 3.41 -1.47 -8.30
C MET A 41 2.57 -0.29 -8.82
N GLU A 42 1.26 -0.27 -8.54
CA GLU A 42 0.39 0.87 -8.90
C GLU A 42 0.80 2.11 -8.10
N LEU A 43 1.08 1.95 -6.81
CA LEU A 43 1.53 3.05 -5.97
C LEU A 43 2.88 3.61 -6.43
N ILE A 44 3.83 2.75 -6.81
CA ILE A 44 5.12 3.17 -7.38
C ILE A 44 4.90 3.94 -8.68
N ALA A 45 4.02 3.47 -9.57
CA ALA A 45 3.71 4.15 -10.82
C ALA A 45 3.11 5.54 -10.59
N LEU A 46 2.17 5.67 -9.64
CA LEU A 46 1.59 6.96 -9.25
C LEU A 46 2.65 7.88 -8.63
N GLY A 47 3.52 7.35 -7.77
CA GLY A 47 4.62 8.11 -7.17
C GLY A 47 5.62 8.62 -8.21
N LEU A 48 5.95 7.79 -9.22
CA LEU A 48 6.81 8.19 -10.33
C LEU A 48 6.17 9.28 -11.19
N ALA A 49 4.86 9.17 -11.47
CA ALA A 49 4.15 10.17 -12.27
C ALA A 49 3.97 11.52 -11.55
N GLY A 50 3.97 11.53 -10.21
CA GLY A 50 3.82 12.74 -9.40
C GLY A 50 5.14 13.39 -8.96
N CYS A 51 6.29 12.77 -9.25
CA CYS A 51 7.61 13.31 -8.95
C CYS A 51 8.05 14.32 -10.01
#